data_AF-U7Q9X7-F1
#
_entry.id   AF-U7Q9X7-F1
#
_cell.length_a   1.000
_cell.length_b   1.000
_cell.length_c   1.000
_cell.angle_alpha   90.00
_cell.angle_beta   90.00
_cell.angle_gamma   90.00
#
_symmetry.space_group_name_H-M   'P 1'
#
loop_
_entity.id
_entity.type
_entity.pdbx_description
1 polymer ?
#
loop_
_entity_poly.entity_id
_entity_poly.type
_entity_poly.pdbx_seq_one_letter_code
_entity_poly.pdbx_strand_id
1 'polypeptide(L)'
;GQGVIDLVASYDYVEGIGIDDPFEYPEFTQISNYIDDFLVNYPNETDFWEILNKNLVTELLTEPIPTEFGFDYQLGEVLDSLTVDMGVQSGSGDVFIPRSSIVTGTPGTEVNLDESWSFVLEDYAIEHQGQGVIDLVASYDYVEGIGIDDPFEYP
;
A
#
# COMPACT_ATOMS: atom_id res chain seq x y z
N GLY A 1 -9.47 -18.36 -3.48
CA GLY A 1 -8.79 -18.56 -2.19
C GLY A 1 -8.85 -17.28 -1.39
N GLN A 2 -8.60 -17.32 -0.08
CA GLN A 2 -8.39 -16.10 0.70
C GLN A 2 -6.96 -15.61 0.40
N GLY A 3 -6.81 -14.34 0.00
CA GLY A 3 -5.50 -13.71 -0.10
C GLY A 3 -4.93 -13.49 1.30
N VAL A 4 -3.62 -13.66 1.46
CA VAL A 4 -2.92 -13.33 2.70
C VAL A 4 -1.93 -12.22 2.36
N ILE A 5 -1.97 -11.13 3.12
CA ILE A 5 -1.09 -9.99 2.93
C ILE A 5 -0.34 -9.69 4.23
N ASP A 6 0.89 -9.20 4.11
CA ASP A 6 1.57 -8.40 5.12
C ASP A 6 1.46 -6.93 4.72
N LEU A 7 1.15 -6.05 5.67
CA LEU A 7 0.97 -4.63 5.41
C LEU A 7 1.88 -3.81 6.31
N VAL A 8 2.66 -2.92 5.71
CA VAL A 8 3.51 -1.95 6.41
C VAL A 8 3.12 -0.55 5.98
N ALA A 9 2.62 0.25 6.93
CA ALA A 9 2.38 1.68 6.73
C ALA A 9 3.51 2.49 7.39
N SER A 10 4.13 3.36 6.62
CA SER A 10 5.20 4.27 7.06
C SER A 10 4.77 5.71 6.87
N TYR A 11 4.93 6.51 7.92
CA TYR A 11 4.51 7.90 7.96
C TYR A 11 5.72 8.83 7.95
N ASP A 12 5.71 9.80 7.05
CA ASP A 12 6.60 10.97 7.13
C ASP A 12 5.75 12.16 7.57
N TYR A 13 6.01 12.67 8.76
CA TYR A 13 5.21 13.73 9.35
C TYR A 13 5.70 15.12 8.92
N VAL A 14 4.76 16.07 8.84
CA VAL A 14 5.10 17.47 8.61
C VAL A 14 6.08 18.00 9.66
N GLU A 15 6.96 18.91 9.24
CA GLU A 15 7.92 19.55 10.14
C GLU A 15 7.20 20.23 11.32
N GLY A 16 7.62 19.90 12.53
CA GLY A 16 7.17 20.57 13.76
C GLY A 16 5.94 19.97 14.42
N ILE A 17 5.41 18.85 13.92
CA ILE A 17 4.30 18.13 14.57
C ILE A 17 4.63 17.80 16.04
N GLY A 18 3.67 18.05 16.91
CA GLY A 18 3.76 17.72 18.33
C GLY A 18 4.73 18.56 19.14
N ILE A 19 5.30 19.64 18.58
CA ILE A 19 6.14 20.59 19.34
C ILE A 19 5.29 21.34 20.37
N ASP A 20 4.13 21.84 19.95
CA ASP A 20 3.23 22.63 20.81
C ASP A 20 2.17 21.76 21.50
N ASP A 21 1.66 20.72 20.83
CA ASP A 21 0.69 19.76 21.37
C ASP A 21 1.02 18.30 20.98
N PRO A 22 1.47 17.44 21.91
CA PRO A 22 1.82 16.05 21.60
C PRO A 22 0.62 15.21 21.14
N PHE A 23 -0.62 15.68 21.30
CA PHE A 23 -1.82 15.00 20.79
C PHE A 23 -2.07 15.24 19.30
N GLU A 24 -1.21 16.00 18.61
CA GLU A 24 -1.22 16.11 17.14
C GLU A 24 -0.81 14.81 16.45
N TYR A 25 -0.08 13.93 17.13
CA TYR A 25 0.24 12.61 16.59
C TYR A 25 -1.02 11.73 16.56
N PRO A 26 -1.38 11.17 15.39
CA PRO A 26 -2.55 10.31 15.29
C PRO A 26 -2.31 8.96 16.00
N GLU A 27 -3.35 8.46 16.65
CA GLU A 27 -3.31 7.20 17.39
C GLU A 27 -3.29 6.00 16.44
N PHE A 28 -2.20 5.23 16.47
CA PHE A 28 -1.98 4.10 15.55
C PHE A 28 -3.09 3.04 15.60
N THR A 29 -3.78 2.89 16.74
CA THR A 29 -4.87 1.91 16.87
C THR A 29 -6.07 2.29 16.02
N GLN A 30 -6.41 3.58 15.93
CA GLN A 30 -7.53 4.02 15.08
C GLN A 30 -7.18 3.85 13.60
N ILE A 31 -5.93 4.15 13.22
CA ILE A 31 -5.46 3.93 11.85
C ILE A 31 -5.49 2.43 11.51
N SER A 32 -5.01 1.56 12.39
CA SER A 32 -5.05 0.11 12.18
C SER A 32 -6.47 -0.42 12.02
N ASN A 33 -7.43 0.06 12.82
CA ASN A 33 -8.84 -0.32 12.70
C ASN A 33 -9.44 0.16 11.38
N TYR A 34 -9.11 1.39 10.98
CA TYR A 34 -9.58 1.95 9.70
C TYR A 34 -9.07 1.14 8.50
N ILE A 35 -7.78 0.75 8.51
CA ILE A 35 -7.21 -0.13 7.48
C ILE A 35 -7.94 -1.48 7.44
N ASP A 36 -8.19 -2.10 8.60
CA ASP A 36 -8.92 -3.37 8.67
C ASP A 36 -10.35 -3.23 8.10
N ASP A 37 -11.08 -2.20 8.53
CA ASP A 37 -12.43 -1.91 8.05
C ASP A 37 -12.46 -1.65 6.54
N PHE A 38 -11.50 -0.89 6.01
CA PHE A 38 -11.35 -0.66 4.57
C PHE A 38 -11.15 -1.98 3.82
N LEU A 39 -10.18 -2.80 4.25
CA LEU A 39 -9.83 -4.06 3.57
C LEU A 39 -10.96 -5.09 3.63
N VAL A 40 -11.68 -5.17 4.76
CA VAL A 40 -12.82 -6.09 4.95
C VAL A 40 -14.04 -5.67 4.14
N ASN A 41 -14.29 -4.36 4.04
CA ASN A 41 -15.47 -3.82 3.37
C ASN A 41 -15.18 -3.29 1.96
N TYR A 42 -13.99 -3.57 1.42
CA TYR A 42 -13.57 -3.07 0.12
C TYR A 42 -14.55 -3.50 -0.98
N PRO A 43 -15.21 -2.57 -1.67
CA PRO A 43 -16.39 -2.89 -2.50
C PRO A 43 -16.04 -3.59 -3.82
N ASN A 44 -14.80 -3.44 -4.31
CA ASN A 44 -14.39 -3.92 -5.62
C ASN A 44 -13.54 -5.19 -5.48
N GLU A 45 -14.17 -6.31 -5.13
CA GLU A 45 -13.49 -7.60 -4.89
C GLU A 45 -12.66 -8.15 -6.07
N THR A 46 -12.80 -7.55 -7.26
CA THR A 46 -12.08 -7.95 -8.48
C THR A 46 -10.87 -7.09 -8.82
N ASP A 47 -10.62 -6.02 -8.06
CA ASP A 47 -9.49 -5.15 -8.32
C ASP A 47 -8.16 -5.87 -8.09
N PHE A 48 -7.15 -5.45 -8.86
CA PHE A 48 -5.78 -5.88 -8.64
C PHE A 48 -5.25 -5.34 -7.30
N TRP A 49 -4.24 -6.00 -6.74
CA TRP A 49 -3.66 -5.62 -5.45
C TRP A 49 -3.03 -4.22 -5.49
N GLU A 50 -2.51 -3.84 -6.66
CA GLU A 50 -2.00 -2.52 -7.00
C GLU A 50 -3.08 -1.44 -6.82
N ILE A 51 -4.28 -1.70 -7.33
CA ILE A 51 -5.42 -0.79 -7.26
C ILE A 51 -5.95 -0.71 -5.81
N LEU A 52 -6.06 -1.86 -5.14
CA LEU A 52 -6.44 -1.91 -3.73
C LEU A 52 -5.50 -1.05 -2.87
N ASN A 53 -4.18 -1.16 -3.07
CA ASN A 53 -3.20 -0.39 -2.32
C ASN A 53 -3.27 1.11 -2.61
N LYS A 54 -3.46 1.49 -3.87
CA LYS A 54 -3.71 2.89 -4.25
C LYS A 54 -4.93 3.48 -3.56
N ASN A 55 -6.03 2.75 -3.59
CA ASN A 55 -7.28 3.21 -3.00
C ASN A 55 -7.12 3.32 -1.48
N LEU A 56 -6.41 2.39 -0.85
CA LEU A 56 -6.09 2.47 0.57
C LEU A 56 -5.26 3.73 0.90
N VAL A 57 -4.18 3.98 0.17
CA VAL A 57 -3.33 5.18 0.39
C VAL A 57 -4.12 6.46 0.16
N THR A 58 -4.92 6.51 -0.90
CA THR A 58 -5.76 7.67 -1.21
C THR A 58 -6.75 7.91 -0.08
N GLU A 59 -7.50 6.89 0.32
CA GLU A 59 -8.52 6.99 1.36
C GLU A 59 -7.93 7.39 2.72
N LEU A 60 -6.80 6.80 3.12
CA LEU A 60 -6.09 7.18 4.35
C LEU A 60 -5.66 8.65 4.36
N LEU A 61 -5.34 9.25 3.21
CA LEU A 61 -4.91 10.64 3.12
C LEU A 61 -6.07 11.63 2.94
N THR A 62 -7.20 11.21 2.36
CA THR A 62 -8.32 12.11 2.00
C THR A 62 -9.51 12.01 2.93
N GLU A 63 -9.75 10.87 3.58
CA GLU A 63 -10.92 10.68 4.44
C GLU A 63 -10.58 10.87 5.92
N PRO A 64 -11.53 11.38 6.70
CA PRO A 64 -11.37 11.49 8.15
C PRO A 64 -11.42 10.09 8.79
N ILE A 65 -10.46 9.81 9.67
CA ILE A 65 -10.39 8.58 10.47
C ILE A 65 -11.09 8.84 11.81
N PRO A 66 -12.23 8.20 12.08
CA PRO A 66 -12.96 8.39 13.33
C PRO A 66 -12.14 7.94 14.54
N THR A 67 -12.28 8.66 15.65
CA THR A 67 -11.69 8.24 16.93
C THR A 67 -12.74 7.95 17.99
N GLU A 68 -12.38 7.08 18.93
CA GLU A 68 -13.19 6.83 20.13
C GLU A 68 -13.35 8.07 21.04
N PHE A 69 -12.59 9.14 20.79
CA PHE A 69 -12.58 10.36 21.60
C PHE A 69 -13.55 11.44 21.09
N GLY A 70 -14.27 11.18 20.00
CA GLY A 70 -15.30 12.08 19.46
C GLY A 70 -14.77 13.22 18.58
N PHE A 71 -13.56 13.07 18.06
CA PHE A 71 -13.00 13.86 16.96
C PHE A 71 -12.39 12.91 15.91
N ASP A 72 -12.10 13.41 14.72
CA ASP A 72 -11.54 12.59 13.64
C ASP A 72 -10.12 13.07 13.30
N TYR A 73 -9.25 12.16 12.89
CA TYR A 73 -7.94 12.51 12.34
C TYR A 73 -8.03 12.67 10.83
N GLN A 74 -7.33 13.64 10.27
CA GLN A 74 -7.08 13.73 8.83
C GLN A 74 -5.59 13.53 8.58
N LEU A 75 -5.16 12.32 8.15
CA LEU A 75 -3.73 12.04 8.00
C LEU A 75 -3.07 12.96 6.97
N GLY A 76 -3.79 13.31 5.89
CA GLY A 76 -3.30 14.26 4.89
C GLY A 76 -3.00 15.67 5.40
N GLU A 77 -3.46 16.05 6.60
CA GLU A 77 -3.13 17.34 7.21
C GLU A 77 -1.86 17.30 8.07
N VAL A 78 -1.40 16.10 8.46
CA VAL A 78 -0.29 15.91 9.41
C VAL A 78 0.90 15.17 8.82
N LEU A 79 0.77 14.63 7.60
CA LEU A 79 1.82 13.90 6.89
C LEU A 79 2.37 14.71 5.72
N ASP A 80 3.69 14.71 5.55
CA ASP A 80 4.34 15.07 4.29
C ASP A 80 4.18 13.92 3.28
N SER A 81 4.25 12.66 3.72
CA SER A 81 3.93 11.50 2.87
C SER A 81 3.50 10.26 3.66
N LEU A 82 2.79 9.36 2.99
CA LEU A 82 2.40 8.04 3.47
C LEU A 82 2.89 6.98 2.47
N THR A 83 3.70 6.02 2.94
CA THR A 83 4.05 4.84 2.14
C THR A 83 3.36 3.60 2.70
N VAL A 84 2.64 2.86 1.85
CA VAL A 84 2.09 1.55 2.17
C VAL A 84 2.72 0.49 1.29
N ASP A 85 3.42 -0.45 1.94
CA ASP A 85 3.91 -1.70 1.35
C ASP A 85 2.93 -2.82 1.68
N MET A 86 2.29 -3.34 0.64
CA MET A 86 1.36 -4.46 0.68
C MET A 86 2.04 -5.70 0.08
N GLY A 87 2.63 -6.51 0.95
CA GLY A 87 3.24 -7.79 0.60
C GLY A 87 2.19 -8.89 0.44
N VAL A 88 1.93 -9.30 -0.79
CA VAL A 88 1.02 -10.39 -1.14
C VAL A 88 1.74 -11.73 -1.05
N GLN A 89 1.30 -12.59 -0.14
CA GLN A 89 1.90 -13.89 0.12
C GLN A 89 1.65 -14.90 -1.01
N SER A 90 2.60 -15.83 -1.17
CA SER A 90 2.50 -16.94 -2.13
C SER A 90 1.22 -17.76 -1.91
N GLY A 91 0.55 -18.12 -3.01
CA GLY A 91 -0.73 -18.83 -3.01
C GLY A 91 -1.96 -17.92 -3.02
N SER A 92 -1.78 -16.61 -2.84
CA SER A 92 -2.85 -15.62 -3.00
C SER A 92 -3.26 -15.49 -4.47
N GLY A 93 -4.53 -15.76 -4.77
CA GLY A 93 -5.07 -15.70 -6.13
C GLY A 93 -4.47 -16.74 -7.10
N ASP A 94 -4.08 -17.91 -6.59
CA ASP A 94 -3.45 -19.01 -7.36
C ASP A 94 -2.09 -18.65 -8.00
N VAL A 95 -1.46 -17.57 -7.53
CA VAL A 95 -0.10 -17.20 -7.90
C VAL A 95 0.85 -17.57 -6.77
N PHE A 96 1.85 -18.40 -7.08
CA PHE A 96 2.76 -18.98 -6.08
C PHE A 96 4.08 -18.21 -5.92
N ILE A 97 4.09 -16.94 -6.34
CA ILE A 97 5.25 -16.05 -6.24
C ILE A 97 4.87 -14.92 -5.26
N PRO A 98 5.64 -14.72 -4.18
CA PRO A 98 5.45 -13.57 -3.31
C PRO A 98 5.80 -12.28 -4.06
N ARG A 99 5.03 -11.23 -3.79
CA ARG A 99 5.12 -9.95 -4.50
C ARG A 99 4.62 -8.82 -3.60
N SER A 100 4.99 -7.59 -3.90
CA SER A 100 4.61 -6.43 -3.10
C SER A 100 4.19 -5.27 -4.01
N SER A 101 3.10 -4.62 -3.61
CA SER A 101 2.75 -3.28 -4.07
C SER A 101 3.28 -2.27 -3.08
N ILE A 102 4.01 -1.26 -3.53
CA ILE A 102 4.48 -0.17 -2.70
C ILE A 102 3.97 1.12 -3.30
N VAL A 103 3.12 1.83 -2.54
CA VAL A 103 2.53 3.10 -2.96
C VAL A 103 2.92 4.17 -1.97
N THR A 104 3.50 5.27 -2.46
CA THR A 104 3.74 6.49 -1.67
C THR A 104 2.79 7.58 -2.11
N GLY A 105 1.95 8.04 -1.19
CA GLY A 105 1.05 9.17 -1.37
C GLY A 105 1.60 10.44 -0.75
N THR A 106 1.60 11.52 -1.53
CA THR A 106 1.87 12.89 -1.04
C THR A 106 0.55 13.66 -0.99
N PRO A 107 0.13 14.18 0.19
CA PRO A 107 -1.09 14.97 0.31
C PRO A 107 -1.04 16.27 -0.50
N GLY A 108 -2.20 16.72 -0.99
CA GLY A 108 -2.33 17.92 -1.81
C GLY A 108 -3.80 18.23 -2.12
N THR A 109 -4.06 19.08 -3.12
CA THR A 109 -5.43 19.28 -3.64
C THR A 109 -6.01 17.99 -4.21
N GLU A 110 -5.13 17.15 -4.75
CA GLU A 110 -5.34 15.75 -5.07
C GLU A 110 -4.12 15.00 -4.52
N VAL A 111 -4.29 13.73 -4.15
CA VAL A 111 -3.17 12.90 -3.70
C VAL A 111 -2.29 12.57 -4.90
N ASN A 112 -0.99 12.91 -4.83
CA ASN A 112 -0.03 12.46 -5.81
C ASN A 112 0.52 11.09 -5.39
N LEU A 113 0.46 10.11 -6.29
CA LEU A 113 0.87 8.73 -6.03
C LEU A 113 2.15 8.40 -6.80
N ASP A 114 3.13 7.86 -6.09
CA ASP A 114 4.28 7.16 -6.66
C ASP A 114 4.11 5.65 -6.42
N GLU A 115 4.14 4.86 -7.49
CA GLU A 115 3.77 3.45 -7.48
C GLU A 115 4.94 2.58 -7.94
N SER A 116 5.32 1.62 -7.11
CA SER A 116 6.25 0.57 -7.50
C SER A 116 5.71 -0.81 -7.16
N TRP A 117 6.17 -1.80 -7.91
CA TRP A 117 5.86 -3.20 -7.67
C TRP A 117 7.12 -4.03 -7.66
N SER A 118 7.14 -5.05 -6.81
CA SER A 118 8.26 -5.98 -6.74
C SER A 118 7.83 -7.43 -6.58
N PHE A 119 8.66 -8.34 -7.08
CA PHE A 119 8.55 -9.76 -6.80
C PHE A 119 9.92 -10.41 -6.75
N VAL A 120 10.01 -11.53 -6.02
CA VAL A 120 11.26 -12.28 -5.85
C VAL A 120 11.03 -13.73 -6.24
N LEU A 121 11.94 -14.26 -7.06
CA LEU A 121 12.11 -15.68 -7.34
C LEU A 121 13.38 -16.15 -6.63
N GLU A 122 13.21 -16.83 -5.51
CA GLU A 122 14.32 -17.44 -4.78
C GLU A 122 14.63 -18.83 -5.33
N ASP A 123 15.90 -19.20 -5.35
CA ASP A 123 16.39 -20.53 -5.71
C ASP A 123 15.88 -21.04 -7.09
N TYR A 124 15.77 -20.15 -8.09
CA TYR A 124 15.21 -20.52 -9.39
C TYR A 124 16.18 -21.41 -10.19
N ALA A 125 15.80 -22.67 -10.38
CA ALA A 125 16.57 -23.64 -11.15
C ALA A 125 16.41 -23.41 -12.66
N ILE A 126 17.52 -23.22 -13.38
CA ILE A 126 17.52 -23.03 -14.83
C ILE A 126 18.02 -24.30 -15.53
N GLU A 127 17.17 -24.94 -16.34
CA GLU A 127 17.45 -26.24 -16.94
C GLU A 127 18.57 -26.24 -18.01
N HIS A 128 18.92 -25.08 -18.56
CA HIS A 128 19.71 -25.00 -19.80
C HIS A 128 21.13 -24.39 -19.63
N GLN A 129 21.54 -24.02 -18.41
CA GLN A 129 22.83 -23.36 -18.12
C GLN A 129 23.75 -24.20 -17.21
N GLY A 130 23.61 -25.54 -17.22
CA GLY A 130 24.21 -26.39 -16.18
C GLY A 130 23.50 -26.18 -14.84
N GLN A 131 23.88 -26.89 -13.79
CA GLN A 131 23.20 -26.90 -12.47
C GLN A 131 23.35 -25.57 -11.68
N GLY A 132 22.95 -24.44 -12.27
CA GLY A 132 22.94 -23.13 -11.63
C GLY A 132 21.63 -22.87 -10.88
N VAL A 133 21.76 -22.36 -9.67
CA VAL A 133 20.66 -21.79 -8.86
C VAL A 133 20.89 -20.28 -8.82
N ILE A 134 19.87 -19.49 -9.13
CA ILE A 134 19.94 -18.02 -9.19
C ILE A 134 18.75 -17.43 -8.43
N ASP A 135 18.99 -16.36 -7.68
CA ASP A 135 17.95 -15.50 -7.12
C ASP A 135 17.68 -14.33 -8.07
N LEU A 136 16.41 -14.06 -8.36
CA LEU A 136 15.99 -12.94 -9.20
C LEU A 136 15.03 -12.04 -8.42
N VAL A 137 15.38 -10.76 -8.32
CA VAL A 137 14.52 -9.69 -7.81
C VAL A 137 14.15 -8.80 -8.98
N ALA A 138 12.86 -8.60 -9.19
CA ALA A 138 12.35 -7.66 -10.16
C ALA A 138 11.56 -6.58 -9.44
N SER A 139 11.90 -5.32 -9.72
CA SER A 139 11.20 -4.14 -9.22
C SER A 139 10.98 -3.19 -10.40
N TYR A 140 9.80 -2.60 -10.49
CA TYR A 140 9.48 -1.65 -11.54
C TYR A 140 8.48 -0.62 -11.05
N ASP A 141 8.59 0.58 -11.60
CA ASP A 141 7.72 1.71 -11.30
C ASP A 141 6.75 1.89 -12.46
N TYR A 142 5.48 2.09 -12.15
CA TYR A 142 4.47 2.30 -13.18
C TYR A 142 4.49 3.75 -13.69
N VAL A 143 4.02 3.95 -14.92
CA VAL A 143 3.74 5.30 -15.40
C VAL A 143 2.54 5.86 -14.63
N GLU A 144 2.61 7.14 -14.28
CA GLU A 144 1.53 7.84 -13.56
C GLU A 144 0.19 7.68 -14.28
N GLY A 145 -0.85 7.34 -13.52
CA GLY A 145 -2.23 7.27 -14.01
C GLY A 145 -2.66 5.93 -14.60
N ILE A 146 -1.82 4.88 -14.58
CA ILE A 146 -2.21 3.55 -15.05
C ILE A 146 -3.38 3.00 -14.22
N GLY A 147 -4.39 2.43 -14.88
CA GLY A 147 -5.48 1.75 -14.20
C GLY A 147 -6.50 2.65 -13.51
N ILE A 148 -6.43 3.98 -13.70
CA ILE A 148 -7.45 4.92 -13.20
C ILE A 148 -8.77 4.76 -13.98
N ASP A 149 -8.71 4.71 -15.31
CA ASP A 149 -9.90 4.64 -16.17
C ASP A 149 -10.31 3.19 -16.50
N ASP A 150 -9.34 2.28 -16.60
CA ASP A 150 -9.55 0.86 -16.88
C ASP A 150 -8.61 0.00 -16.03
N PRO A 151 -9.13 -0.75 -15.03
CA PRO A 151 -8.31 -1.57 -14.15
C PRO A 151 -7.53 -2.67 -14.89
N PHE A 152 -7.88 -2.98 -16.15
CA PHE A 152 -7.17 -3.97 -16.97
C PHE A 152 -6.01 -3.38 -17.79
N GLU A 153 -5.65 -2.11 -17.57
CA GLU A 153 -4.41 -1.52 -18.11
C GLU A 153 -3.14 -2.08 -17.45
N TYR A 154 -3.28 -2.71 -16.27
CA TYR A 154 -2.18 -3.43 -15.65
C TYR A 154 -1.73 -4.60 -16.55
N PRO A 155 -0.41 -4.73 -16.81
CA PRO A 155 0.15 -5.70 -17.74
C PRO A 155 0.01 -7.17 -17.31
#